data_AF-A0A7C6A2E2-F1
#
_entry.id   AF-A0A7C6A2E2-F1
#
_cell.length_a   1.000
_cell.length_b   1.000
_cell.length_c   1.000
_cell.angle_alpha   90.00
_cell.angle_beta   90.00
_cell.angle_gamma   90.00
#
_symmetry.space_group_name_H-M   'P 1'
#
loop_
_entity.id
_entity.type
_entity.pdbx_description
1 polymer ?
#
loop_
_entity_poly.entity_id
_entity_poly.type
_entity_poly.pdbx_seq_one_letter_code
_entity_poly.pdbx_strand_id
1 'polypeptide(L)'
;MASTKTSTAPTARREAPHSRLVFPLRTWAQALGFLRRNPFSPRRFQAGINRSPEVMELLIANIGAPWVPPALVTLLAAERVSELRNRVLEAIAQSPAAAVQAVLAVGIGRGAGYLVGALRADGRVIPLGSLRLIGPGLPEFAIGARPGIVPWRLAATPQENEVWSRSMGALGGERAWRRLSSLRTIVIGCGRSGSLAAAALARLGVRRLTLVDPDRLEAHNLG
;
A
#
# COMPACT_ATOMS: atom_id res chain seq x y z
N MET A 1 -8.13 -58.03 5.46
CA MET A 1 -8.13 -56.88 6.37
C MET A 1 -7.37 -55.75 5.71
N ALA A 2 -8.08 -54.79 5.09
CA ALA A 2 -7.47 -53.60 4.50
C ALA A 2 -7.42 -52.50 5.56
N SER A 3 -6.22 -51.98 5.83
CA SER A 3 -5.99 -50.85 6.75
C SER A 3 -5.97 -49.56 5.94
N THR A 4 -7.05 -48.80 6.02
CA THR A 4 -7.19 -47.47 5.42
C THR A 4 -6.43 -46.46 6.27
N LYS A 5 -5.25 -46.02 5.80
CA LYS A 5 -4.51 -44.90 6.40
C LYS A 5 -5.23 -43.59 6.08
N THR A 6 -5.83 -42.99 7.10
CA THR A 6 -6.37 -41.63 7.06
C THR A 6 -5.22 -40.64 6.93
N SER A 7 -5.03 -40.10 5.73
CA SER A 7 -4.07 -39.02 5.46
C SER A 7 -4.62 -37.71 6.04
N THR A 8 -4.11 -37.31 7.20
CA THR A 8 -4.31 -35.98 7.77
C THR A 8 -3.49 -34.96 7.00
N ALA A 9 -4.13 -34.29 6.03
CA ALA A 9 -3.54 -33.15 5.34
C ALA A 9 -3.22 -32.03 6.35
N PRO A 10 -2.04 -31.38 6.26
CA PRO A 10 -1.68 -30.29 7.15
C PRO A 10 -2.64 -29.13 6.90
N THR A 11 -3.35 -28.72 7.95
CA THR A 11 -4.21 -27.53 7.94
C THR A 11 -3.30 -26.32 7.75
N ALA A 12 -3.19 -25.84 6.51
CA ALA A 12 -2.45 -24.62 6.20
C ALA A 12 -3.01 -23.49 7.09
N ARG A 13 -2.19 -23.00 8.03
CA ARG A 13 -2.47 -21.76 8.76
C ARG A 13 -2.65 -20.68 7.70
N ARG A 14 -3.88 -20.27 7.43
CA ARG A 14 -4.14 -19.06 6.64
C ARG A 14 -3.46 -17.91 7.37
N GLU A 15 -2.35 -17.42 6.82
CA GLU A 15 -1.76 -16.16 7.24
C GLU A 15 -2.86 -15.09 7.20
N ALA A 16 -2.90 -14.22 8.21
CA ALA A 16 -3.89 -13.17 8.25
C ALA A 16 -3.71 -12.26 7.02
N PRO A 17 -4.79 -11.88 6.33
CA PRO A 17 -4.69 -11.05 5.13
C PRO A 17 -3.94 -9.76 5.43
N HIS A 18 -3.08 -9.34 4.51
CA HIS A 18 -2.31 -8.11 4.63
C HIS A 18 -3.27 -6.92 4.69
N SER A 19 -3.16 -6.09 5.73
CA SER A 19 -4.06 -4.96 5.93
C SER A 19 -3.48 -3.66 5.39
N ARG A 20 -4.28 -2.88 4.66
CA ARG A 20 -3.84 -1.64 4.00
C ARG A 20 -4.82 -0.50 4.26
N LEU A 21 -4.30 0.68 4.64
CA LEU A 21 -5.04 1.95 4.58
C LEU A 21 -4.82 2.61 3.23
N VAL A 22 -5.88 3.12 2.63
CA VAL A 22 -5.85 3.83 1.35
C VAL A 22 -6.41 5.23 1.53
N PHE A 23 -5.56 6.25 1.39
CA PHE A 23 -5.94 7.67 1.53
C PHE A 23 -5.74 8.41 0.21
N PRO A 24 -6.68 9.28 -0.22
CA PRO A 24 -6.37 10.36 -1.15
C PRO A 24 -5.24 11.22 -0.59
N LEU A 25 -4.23 11.53 -1.41
CA LEU A 25 -3.06 12.29 -0.99
C LEU A 25 -3.44 13.64 -0.39
N ARG A 26 -4.47 14.29 -0.94
CA ARG A 26 -5.02 15.55 -0.41
C ARG A 26 -5.59 15.38 1.00
N THR A 27 -6.41 14.34 1.22
CA THR A 27 -7.01 14.04 2.54
C THR A 27 -5.91 13.72 3.56
N TRP A 28 -4.91 12.95 3.17
CA TRP A 28 -3.74 12.66 4.00
C TRP A 28 -2.97 13.92 4.38
N ALA A 29 -2.66 14.79 3.41
CA ALA A 29 -1.95 16.04 3.66
C ALA A 29 -2.72 16.97 4.61
N GLN A 30 -4.04 17.07 4.46
CA GLN A 30 -4.92 17.82 5.37
C GLN A 30 -4.93 17.22 6.78
N ALA A 31 -4.94 15.89 6.89
CA ALA A 31 -4.87 15.20 8.17
C ALA A 31 -3.55 15.47 8.89
N LEU A 32 -2.41 15.35 8.18
CA LEU A 32 -1.09 15.68 8.73
C LEU A 32 -0.98 17.14 9.14
N GLY A 33 -1.47 18.07 8.33
CA GLY A 33 -1.48 19.49 8.67
C GLY A 33 -2.30 19.79 9.93
N PHE A 34 -3.42 19.11 10.12
CA PHE A 34 -4.22 19.19 11.34
C PHE A 34 -3.47 18.62 12.55
N LEU A 35 -2.92 17.41 12.44
CA LEU A 35 -2.20 16.74 13.52
C LEU A 35 -0.93 17.51 13.93
N ARG A 36 -0.25 18.17 12.99
CA ARG A 36 0.89 19.02 13.31
C ARG A 36 0.50 20.23 14.16
N ARG A 37 -0.70 20.78 13.96
CA ARG A 37 -1.24 21.89 14.76
C ARG A 37 -1.91 21.42 16.05
N ASN A 38 -2.40 20.17 16.08
CA ASN A 38 -3.19 19.61 17.17
C ASN A 38 -2.71 18.17 17.48
N PRO A 39 -1.48 17.99 17.99
CA PRO A 39 -0.85 16.66 18.10
C PRO A 39 -1.52 15.71 19.10
N PHE A 40 -2.32 16.27 20.01
CA PHE A 40 -3.07 15.51 21.01
C PHE A 40 -4.51 15.22 20.59
N SER A 41 -4.97 15.77 19.46
CA SER A 41 -6.35 15.60 18.98
C SER A 41 -6.42 14.55 17.87
N PRO A 42 -7.01 13.37 18.11
CA PRO A 42 -7.19 12.36 17.08
C PRO A 42 -8.08 12.87 15.95
N ARG A 43 -7.80 12.44 14.72
CA ARG A 43 -8.68 12.70 13.57
C ARG A 43 -9.31 11.41 13.09
N ARG A 44 -10.64 11.38 13.05
CA ARG A 44 -11.40 10.19 12.66
C ARG A 44 -11.90 10.32 11.23
N PHE A 45 -11.84 9.20 10.53
CA PHE A 45 -12.28 9.07 9.15
C PHE A 45 -13.17 7.85 9.04
N GLN A 46 -14.21 8.03 8.27
CA GLN A 46 -15.05 6.95 7.80
C GLN A 46 -14.35 6.23 6.63
N ALA A 47 -14.46 4.91 6.57
CA ALA A 47 -13.82 4.11 5.54
C ALA A 47 -14.72 2.99 5.01
N GLY A 48 -14.68 2.81 3.69
CA GLY A 48 -15.17 1.58 3.06
C GLY A 48 -14.20 0.43 3.30
N ILE A 49 -14.71 -0.81 3.26
CA ILE A 49 -13.89 -2.01 3.37
C ILE A 49 -13.93 -2.74 2.03
N ASN A 50 -12.75 -3.09 1.50
CA ASN A 50 -12.60 -4.05 0.42
C ASN A 50 -11.85 -5.29 0.97
N ARG A 51 -12.42 -6.48 0.81
CA ARG A 51 -11.83 -7.74 1.28
C ARG A 51 -11.57 -8.66 0.11
N SER A 52 -10.32 -9.07 -0.06
CA SER A 52 -9.93 -10.22 -0.88
C SER A 52 -9.35 -11.32 0.02
N PRO A 53 -9.13 -12.54 -0.50
CA PRO A 53 -8.47 -13.61 0.27
C PRO A 53 -7.08 -13.22 0.80
N GLU A 54 -6.39 -12.30 0.12
CA GLU A 54 -5.00 -11.92 0.43
C GLU A 54 -4.88 -10.59 1.16
N VAL A 55 -5.83 -9.66 0.96
CA VAL A 55 -5.70 -8.27 1.41
C VAL A 55 -7.03 -7.74 1.95
N MET A 56 -6.96 -7.00 3.06
CA MET A 56 -8.04 -6.13 3.51
C MET A 56 -7.64 -4.67 3.31
N GLU A 57 -8.40 -3.94 2.50
CA GLU A 57 -8.19 -2.51 2.27
C GLU A 57 -9.28 -1.68 2.95
N LEU A 58 -8.85 -0.63 3.63
CA LEU A 58 -9.70 0.39 4.22
C LEU A 58 -9.56 1.67 3.39
N LEU A 59 -10.62 2.00 2.65
CA LEU A 59 -10.62 3.12 1.72
C LEU A 59 -11.20 4.35 2.41
N ILE A 60 -10.34 5.32 2.72
CA ILE A 60 -10.75 6.61 3.26
C ILE A 60 -11.19 7.47 2.08
N ALA A 61 -12.49 7.61 1.89
CA ALA A 61 -13.04 8.50 0.86
C ALA A 61 -13.87 9.60 1.53
N ASN A 62 -13.96 10.76 0.86
CA ASN A 62 -14.90 11.79 1.24
C ASN A 62 -16.27 11.39 0.69
N ILE A 63 -16.91 10.42 1.35
CA ILE A 63 -18.18 9.86 0.91
C ILE A 63 -19.26 10.88 1.26
N GLY A 64 -19.74 11.64 0.26
CA GLY A 64 -20.82 12.62 0.43
C GLY A 64 -22.23 12.02 0.57
N ALA A 65 -22.32 10.72 0.90
CA ALA A 65 -23.58 9.98 0.94
C ALA A 65 -23.96 9.60 2.39
N PRO A 66 -25.26 9.44 2.71
CA PRO A 66 -25.76 9.12 4.06
C PRO A 66 -25.47 7.68 4.53
N TRP A 67 -24.52 6.99 3.89
CA TRP A 67 -24.19 5.62 4.23
C TRP A 67 -23.31 5.59 5.48
N VAL A 68 -23.74 4.86 6.52
CA VAL A 68 -22.91 4.56 7.69
C VAL A 68 -21.83 3.58 7.24
N PRO A 69 -20.57 4.02 7.12
CA PRO A 69 -19.54 3.17 6.58
C PRO A 69 -19.14 2.10 7.60
N PRO A 70 -18.71 0.93 7.13
CA PRO A 70 -18.51 -0.24 7.99
C PRO A 70 -17.21 -0.18 8.81
N ALA A 71 -16.33 0.80 8.54
CA ALA A 71 -15.08 0.95 9.26
C ALA A 71 -14.77 2.39 9.70
N LEU A 72 -14.13 2.49 10.87
CA LEU A 72 -13.62 3.74 11.43
C LEU A 72 -12.09 3.73 11.44
N VAL A 73 -11.47 4.76 10.87
CA VAL A 73 -10.01 4.96 10.87
C VAL A 73 -9.67 6.16 11.74
N THR A 74 -8.87 5.95 12.77
CA THR A 74 -8.39 7.02 13.66
C THR A 74 -6.92 7.31 13.38
N LEU A 75 -6.60 8.56 13.07
CA LEU A 75 -5.25 9.07 12.94
C LEU A 75 -4.82 9.80 14.22
N LEU A 76 -3.62 9.47 14.69
CA LEU A 76 -2.99 10.07 15.87
C LEU A 76 -1.62 10.63 15.47
N ALA A 77 -1.06 11.51 16.30
CA ALA A 77 0.34 11.88 16.22
C ALA A 77 1.09 11.52 17.51
N ALA A 78 2.41 11.40 17.48
CA ALA A 78 3.24 11.39 18.68
C ALA A 78 4.60 12.02 18.39
N GLU A 79 5.20 12.69 19.38
CA GLU A 79 6.51 13.35 19.19
C GLU A 79 7.69 12.39 19.33
N ARG A 80 7.51 11.27 20.04
CA ARG A 80 8.56 10.25 20.24
C ARG A 80 8.14 8.92 19.65
N VAL A 81 9.10 8.22 19.05
CA VAL A 81 8.87 6.89 18.47
C VAL A 81 8.37 5.89 19.51
N SER A 82 8.87 5.98 20.75
CA SER A 82 8.48 5.13 21.87
C SER A 82 7.01 5.26 22.26
N GLU A 83 6.38 6.40 21.99
CA GLU A 83 4.99 6.68 22.37
C GLU A 83 3.99 6.16 21.33
N LEU A 84 4.42 5.98 20.06
CA LEU A 84 3.54 5.62 18.96
C LEU A 84 2.75 4.34 19.22
N ARG A 85 3.43 3.28 19.69
CA ARG A 85 2.81 1.97 19.91
C ARG A 85 1.75 2.03 21.02
N ASN A 86 2.07 2.65 22.15
CA ASN A 86 1.16 2.75 23.29
C ASN A 86 -0.08 3.55 22.91
N ARG A 87 0.09 4.69 22.23
CA ARG A 87 -1.05 5.51 21.77
C ARG A 87 -1.95 4.76 20.79
N VAL A 88 -1.39 3.92 19.91
CA VAL A 88 -2.19 3.06 19.02
C VAL A 88 -3.02 2.05 19.81
N LEU A 89 -2.41 1.38 20.79
CA LEU A 89 -3.08 0.36 21.60
C LEU A 89 -4.15 0.96 22.52
N GLU A 90 -3.89 2.12 23.12
CA GLU A 90 -4.88 2.85 23.92
C GLU A 90 -6.06 3.30 23.07
N ALA A 91 -5.78 3.97 21.94
CA ALA A 91 -6.81 4.47 21.06
C ALA A 91 -7.64 3.35 20.46
N ILE A 92 -7.03 2.21 20.10
CA ILE A 92 -7.82 1.08 19.61
C ILE A 92 -8.70 0.56 20.73
N ALA A 93 -8.20 0.39 21.96
CA ALA A 93 -8.95 -0.11 23.11
C ALA A 93 -10.16 0.77 23.50
N GLN A 94 -10.03 2.08 23.35
CA GLN A 94 -11.07 3.08 23.69
C GLN A 94 -12.08 3.33 22.56
N SER A 95 -11.87 2.74 21.38
CA SER A 95 -12.67 3.04 20.20
C SER A 95 -14.01 2.26 20.23
N PRO A 96 -15.13 2.85 19.75
CA PRO A 96 -16.49 2.29 19.90
C PRO A 96 -16.71 0.95 19.17
N ALA A 97 -17.86 0.30 19.32
CA ALA A 97 -18.16 -1.03 18.74
C ALA A 97 -18.38 -1.05 17.20
N ALA A 98 -17.57 -0.34 16.42
CA ALA A 98 -17.58 -0.52 14.96
C ALA A 98 -17.03 -1.92 14.62
N ALA A 99 -17.63 -2.56 13.61
CA ALA A 99 -17.26 -3.91 13.19
C ALA A 99 -15.78 -4.01 12.76
N VAL A 100 -15.25 -2.93 12.16
CA VAL A 100 -13.83 -2.81 11.81
C VAL A 100 -13.28 -1.45 12.22
N GLN A 101 -12.09 -1.43 12.82
CA GLN A 101 -11.43 -0.20 13.25
C GLN A 101 -9.94 -0.23 12.95
N ALA A 102 -9.42 0.82 12.35
CA ALA A 102 -7.98 1.00 12.26
C ALA A 102 -7.53 2.23 13.05
N VAL A 103 -6.37 2.11 13.65
CA VAL A 103 -5.66 3.22 14.27
C VAL A 103 -4.29 3.31 13.64
N LEU A 104 -3.92 4.50 13.16
CA LEU A 104 -2.59 4.79 12.63
C LEU A 104 -2.03 6.01 13.36
N ALA A 105 -0.91 5.81 14.06
CA ALA A 105 -0.12 6.87 14.64
C ALA A 105 1.01 7.27 13.70
N VAL A 106 1.16 8.58 13.52
CA VAL A 106 2.23 9.20 12.73
C VAL A 106 3.18 9.92 13.66
N GLY A 107 4.46 9.61 13.57
CA GLY A 107 5.45 10.36 14.30
C GLY A 107 5.63 11.77 13.74
N ILE A 108 5.68 12.76 14.62
CA ILE A 108 5.95 14.18 14.33
C ILE A 108 7.17 14.63 15.15
N GLY A 109 7.77 15.77 14.82
CA GLY A 109 8.96 16.25 15.54
C GLY A 109 10.07 15.20 15.54
N ARG A 110 10.47 14.73 16.73
CA ARG A 110 11.54 13.71 16.88
C ARG A 110 11.11 12.31 16.40
N GLY A 111 9.81 12.06 16.30
CA GLY A 111 9.24 10.83 15.77
C GLY A 111 9.03 10.87 14.25
N ALA A 112 9.34 11.97 13.58
CA ALA A 112 9.07 12.14 12.16
C ALA A 112 9.61 10.97 11.31
N GLY A 113 8.77 10.50 10.39
CA GLY A 113 9.10 9.39 9.49
C GLY A 113 8.70 8.00 10.00
N TYR A 114 8.24 7.87 11.24
CA TYR A 114 7.74 6.61 11.79
C TYR A 114 6.22 6.51 11.67
N LEU A 115 5.74 5.31 11.33
CA LEU A 115 4.31 4.96 11.27
C LEU A 115 4.10 3.69 12.09
N VAL A 116 3.10 3.68 12.96
CA VAL A 116 2.67 2.49 13.70
C VAL A 116 1.15 2.41 13.60
N GLY A 117 0.60 1.23 13.39
CA GLY A 117 -0.84 1.08 13.32
C GLY A 117 -1.32 -0.32 13.66
N ALA A 118 -2.58 -0.40 14.04
CA ALA A 118 -3.28 -1.62 14.37
C ALA A 118 -4.68 -1.59 13.78
N LEU A 119 -5.21 -2.76 13.49
CA LEU A 119 -6.54 -3.01 12.96
C LEU A 119 -7.27 -3.96 13.91
N ARG A 120 -8.46 -3.58 14.33
CA ARG A 120 -9.42 -4.46 15.00
C ARG A 120 -10.45 -4.91 13.98
N ALA A 121 -10.52 -6.22 13.76
CA ALA A 121 -11.55 -6.85 12.94
C ALA A 121 -11.93 -8.18 13.57
N ASP A 122 -13.22 -8.49 13.60
CA ASP A 122 -13.75 -9.77 14.13
C ASP A 122 -13.26 -10.06 15.57
N GLY A 123 -13.24 -9.03 16.42
CA GLY A 123 -12.78 -9.11 17.81
C GLY A 123 -11.27 -9.26 17.99
N ARG A 124 -10.48 -9.36 16.92
CA ARG A 124 -9.02 -9.52 16.97
C ARG A 124 -8.32 -8.22 16.63
N VAL A 125 -7.23 -7.94 17.34
CA VAL A 125 -6.33 -6.84 17.03
C VAL A 125 -5.10 -7.39 16.31
N ILE A 126 -4.88 -6.92 15.08
CA ILE A 126 -3.74 -7.29 14.24
C ILE A 126 -2.93 -6.05 13.84
N PRO A 127 -1.63 -6.18 13.53
CA PRO A 127 -0.85 -5.07 12.99
C PRO A 127 -1.44 -4.55 11.67
N LEU A 128 -1.38 -3.24 11.47
CA LEU A 128 -1.69 -2.64 10.19
C LEU A 128 -0.47 -2.78 9.26
N GLY A 129 -0.65 -3.30 8.05
CA GLY A 129 0.47 -3.65 7.17
C GLY A 129 1.06 -2.47 6.39
N SER A 130 0.23 -1.70 5.70
CA SER A 130 0.71 -0.57 4.89
C SER A 130 -0.25 0.61 4.77
N LEU A 131 0.30 1.77 4.41
CA LEU A 131 -0.42 2.98 4.03
C LEU A 131 -0.13 3.29 2.55
N ARG A 132 -1.17 3.32 1.72
CA ARG A 132 -1.11 3.73 0.31
C ARG A 132 -1.76 5.10 0.13
N LEU A 133 -1.08 6.00 -0.58
CA LEU A 133 -1.62 7.32 -0.91
C LEU A 133 -2.03 7.38 -2.38
N ILE A 134 -3.30 7.69 -2.63
CA ILE A 134 -3.85 7.93 -3.97
C ILE A 134 -3.45 9.34 -4.41
N GLY A 135 -2.44 9.42 -5.28
CA GLY A 135 -1.88 10.64 -5.83
C GLY A 135 -0.68 10.32 -6.73
N PRO A 136 0.03 11.34 -7.25
CA PRO A 136 1.19 11.13 -8.12
C PRO A 136 2.21 10.17 -7.50
N GLY A 137 2.54 9.10 -8.24
CA GLY A 137 3.49 8.07 -7.82
C GLY A 137 2.95 7.02 -6.84
N LEU A 138 1.66 7.09 -6.46
CA LEU A 138 0.96 6.11 -5.62
C LEU A 138 1.79 5.52 -4.48
N PRO A 139 2.44 6.36 -3.64
CA PRO A 139 3.42 5.86 -2.70
C PRO A 139 2.75 4.95 -1.66
N GLU A 140 3.43 3.85 -1.36
CA GLU A 140 3.04 2.91 -0.32
C GLU A 140 4.15 2.83 0.73
N PHE A 141 3.75 2.90 2.00
CA PHE A 141 4.62 2.89 3.16
C PHE A 141 4.29 1.66 4.01
N ALA A 142 5.28 0.82 4.28
CA ALA A 142 5.14 -0.24 5.27
C ALA A 142 5.01 0.39 6.66
N ILE A 143 4.07 -0.11 7.45
CA ILE A 143 3.81 0.36 8.81
C ILE A 143 4.62 -0.52 9.78
N GLY A 144 5.21 0.09 10.80
CA GLY A 144 6.14 -0.57 11.71
C GLY A 144 7.55 -0.76 11.14
N ALA A 145 7.77 -0.41 9.86
CA ALA A 145 9.10 -0.40 9.26
C ALA A 145 9.93 0.79 9.75
N ARG A 146 11.25 0.60 9.92
CA ARG A 146 12.18 1.71 10.16
C ARG A 146 12.22 2.60 8.91
N PRO A 147 12.12 3.94 9.04
CA PRO A 147 12.29 4.84 7.91
C PRO A 147 13.69 4.64 7.31
N GLY A 148 13.76 4.23 6.04
CA GLY A 148 15.05 4.06 5.35
C GLY A 148 15.06 3.03 4.23
N ILE A 149 14.31 1.93 4.35
CA ILE A 149 14.38 0.84 3.36
C ILE A 149 13.11 0.83 2.50
N VAL A 150 13.18 1.55 1.38
CA VAL A 150 12.25 1.39 0.25
C VAL A 150 13.13 1.11 -0.97
N PRO A 151 12.85 0.08 -1.80
CA PRO A 151 13.76 -0.34 -2.88
C PRO A 151 14.13 0.78 -3.86
N TRP A 152 13.24 1.74 -4.11
CA TRP A 152 13.52 2.89 -4.99
C TRP A 152 14.39 3.99 -4.34
N ARG A 153 14.75 3.89 -3.05
CA ARG A 153 15.73 4.76 -2.39
C ARG A 153 17.16 4.23 -2.47
N LEU A 154 17.36 3.01 -2.97
CA LEU A 154 18.71 2.51 -3.24
C LEU A 154 19.24 3.18 -4.50
N ALA A 155 20.45 3.72 -4.41
CA ALA A 155 21.14 4.35 -5.54
C ALA A 155 21.23 3.36 -6.71
N ALA A 156 21.10 3.86 -7.94
CA ALA A 156 21.39 3.16 -9.17
C ALA A 156 22.81 2.61 -9.12
N THR A 157 22.96 1.34 -9.49
CA THR A 157 24.29 0.76 -9.70
C THR A 157 24.99 1.51 -10.84
N PRO A 158 26.33 1.49 -10.91
CA PRO A 158 27.07 2.13 -12.00
C PRO A 158 26.59 1.67 -13.39
N GLN A 159 26.31 0.37 -13.54
CA GLN A 159 25.79 -0.21 -14.78
C GLN A 159 24.37 0.28 -15.12
N GLU A 160 23.50 0.42 -14.12
CA GLU A 160 22.17 1.00 -14.34
C GLU A 160 22.26 2.48 -14.74
N ASN A 161 23.17 3.23 -14.15
CA ASN A 161 23.40 4.63 -14.52
C ASN A 161 23.91 4.76 -15.96
N GLU A 162 24.82 3.89 -16.39
CA GLU A 162 25.33 3.87 -17.76
C GLU A 162 24.20 3.63 -18.78
N VAL A 163 23.41 2.58 -18.58
CA VAL A 163 22.34 2.17 -19.51
C VAL A 163 21.16 3.15 -19.50
N TRP A 164 20.77 3.66 -18.33
CA TRP A 164 19.52 4.38 -18.15
C TRP A 164 19.65 5.88 -17.92
N SER A 165 20.85 6.45 -17.95
CA SER A 165 21.10 7.89 -17.72
C SER A 165 20.14 8.82 -18.48
N ARG A 166 19.90 8.56 -19.77
CA ARG A 166 18.98 9.35 -20.60
C ARG A 166 17.53 9.21 -20.15
N SER A 167 17.09 7.98 -19.87
CA SER A 167 15.74 7.71 -19.37
C SER A 167 15.52 8.31 -17.99
N MET A 168 16.52 8.24 -17.10
CA MET A 168 16.51 8.91 -15.80
C MET A 168 16.36 10.42 -15.96
N GLY A 169 17.16 11.04 -16.84
CA GLY A 169 17.06 12.47 -17.13
C GLY A 169 15.66 12.88 -17.61
N ALA A 170 15.11 12.16 -18.59
CA ALA A 170 13.79 12.43 -19.14
C ALA A 170 12.64 12.25 -18.14
N LEU A 171 12.78 11.32 -17.19
CA LEU A 171 11.76 11.02 -16.17
C LEU A 171 11.83 11.95 -14.95
N GLY A 172 12.78 12.90 -14.90
CA GLY A 172 12.96 13.81 -13.75
C GLY A 172 13.92 13.28 -12.69
N GLY A 173 14.89 12.46 -13.10
CA GLY A 173 16.00 11.96 -12.29
C GLY A 173 15.89 10.49 -11.90
N GLU A 174 16.98 9.97 -11.32
CA GLU A 174 17.14 8.58 -10.91
C GLU A 174 15.99 8.08 -10.02
N ARG A 175 15.52 8.92 -9.09
CA ARG A 175 14.44 8.57 -8.16
C ARG A 175 13.12 8.30 -8.87
N ALA A 176 12.81 9.03 -9.94
CA ALA A 176 11.60 8.82 -10.72
C ALA A 176 11.68 7.52 -11.53
N TRP A 177 12.83 7.27 -12.17
CA TRP A 177 13.11 6.02 -12.86
C TRP A 177 13.09 4.80 -11.94
N ARG A 178 13.69 4.88 -10.74
CA ARG A 178 13.66 3.83 -9.73
C ARG A 178 12.24 3.47 -9.30
N ARG A 179 11.37 4.47 -9.15
CA ARG A 179 9.95 4.25 -8.84
C ARG A 179 9.29 3.47 -9.97
N LEU A 180 9.39 3.94 -11.20
CA LEU A 180 8.82 3.30 -12.39
C LEU A 180 9.32 1.85 -12.54
N SER A 181 10.63 1.65 -12.50
CA SER A 181 11.26 0.33 -12.67
C SER A 181 10.92 -0.67 -11.57
N SER A 182 10.58 -0.18 -10.37
CA SER A 182 10.14 -1.00 -9.25
C SER A 182 8.68 -1.47 -9.33
N LEU A 183 7.87 -0.88 -10.21
CA LEU A 183 6.46 -1.26 -10.35
C LEU A 183 6.30 -2.71 -10.84
N ARG A 184 5.16 -3.30 -10.50
CA ARG A 184 4.62 -4.49 -11.16
C ARG A 184 3.48 -4.00 -12.04
N THR A 185 3.65 -4.10 -13.34
CA THR A 185 2.74 -3.54 -14.33
C THR A 185 2.07 -4.68 -15.09
N ILE A 186 0.78 -4.54 -15.35
CA ILE A 186 0.02 -5.45 -16.20
C ILE A 186 -0.44 -4.69 -17.45
N VAL A 187 -0.35 -5.33 -18.61
CA VAL A 187 -0.89 -4.85 -19.88
C VAL A 187 -1.93 -5.87 -20.33
N ILE A 188 -3.17 -5.42 -20.55
CA ILE A 188 -4.28 -6.25 -21.01
C ILE A 188 -4.58 -5.87 -22.46
N GLY A 189 -4.55 -6.86 -23.35
CA GLY A 189 -4.53 -6.71 -24.80
C GLY A 189 -3.12 -6.39 -25.30
N CYS A 190 -2.55 -7.26 -26.12
CA CYS A 190 -1.18 -7.17 -26.67
C CYS A 190 -1.17 -7.05 -28.21
N GLY A 191 -2.27 -6.59 -28.81
CA GLY A 191 -2.30 -6.09 -30.19
C GLY A 191 -1.44 -4.83 -30.37
N ARG A 192 -1.75 -3.99 -31.37
CA ARG A 192 -0.92 -2.83 -31.74
C ARG A 192 -0.56 -1.90 -30.57
N SER A 193 -1.55 -1.38 -29.85
CA SER A 193 -1.28 -0.41 -28.77
C SER A 193 -0.63 -1.06 -27.55
N GLY A 194 -1.05 -2.28 -27.21
CA GLY A 194 -0.55 -3.01 -26.05
C GLY A 194 0.90 -3.42 -26.19
N SER A 195 1.28 -3.94 -27.36
CA SER A 195 2.66 -4.30 -27.67
C SER A 195 3.59 -3.08 -27.66
N LEU A 196 3.16 -1.95 -28.24
CA LEU A 196 3.92 -0.70 -28.18
C LEU A 196 4.10 -0.19 -26.73
N ALA A 197 3.03 -0.22 -25.93
CA ALA A 197 3.09 0.18 -24.53
C ALA A 197 4.01 -0.76 -23.71
N ALA A 198 3.90 -2.07 -23.91
CA ALA A 198 4.75 -3.07 -23.27
C ALA A 198 6.23 -2.86 -23.62
N ALA A 199 6.54 -2.67 -24.91
CA ALA A 199 7.89 -2.39 -25.38
C ALA A 199 8.44 -1.09 -24.79
N ALA A 200 7.62 -0.02 -24.75
CA ALA A 200 8.01 1.24 -24.14
C ALA A 200 8.32 1.09 -22.64
N LEU A 201 7.47 0.37 -21.88
CA LEU A 201 7.69 0.11 -20.45
C LEU A 201 8.99 -0.68 -20.21
N ALA A 202 9.24 -1.72 -21.01
CA ALA A 202 10.48 -2.48 -20.94
C ALA A 202 11.70 -1.60 -21.24
N ARG A 203 11.63 -0.75 -22.28
CA ARG A 203 12.65 0.24 -22.64
C ARG A 203 12.77 1.41 -21.68
N LEU A 204 11.90 1.52 -20.67
CA LEU A 204 12.06 2.44 -19.55
C LEU A 204 12.61 1.75 -18.29
N GLY A 205 12.93 0.46 -18.38
CA GLY A 205 13.51 -0.31 -17.28
C GLY A 205 12.49 -0.92 -16.32
N VAL A 206 11.21 -1.02 -16.70
CA VAL A 206 10.21 -1.78 -15.93
C VAL A 206 10.60 -3.25 -15.93
N ARG A 207 10.75 -3.83 -14.73
CA ARG A 207 11.30 -5.19 -14.56
C ARG A 207 10.27 -6.29 -14.43
N ARG A 208 9.04 -5.91 -14.07
CA ARG A 208 7.96 -6.85 -13.76
C ARG A 208 6.74 -6.45 -14.58
N LEU A 209 6.66 -7.02 -15.77
CA LEU A 209 5.60 -6.78 -16.73
C LEU A 209 4.82 -8.08 -16.95
N THR A 210 3.52 -8.06 -16.69
CA THR A 210 2.60 -9.15 -16.99
C THR A 210 1.80 -8.76 -18.23
N LEU A 211 1.82 -9.60 -19.25
CA LEU A 211 1.06 -9.43 -20.48
C LEU A 211 -0.12 -10.40 -20.46
N VAL A 212 -1.32 -9.89 -20.70
CA VAL A 212 -2.55 -10.69 -20.79
C VAL A 212 -3.19 -10.41 -22.12
N ASP A 213 -3.29 -11.43 -22.97
CA ASP A 213 -3.99 -11.35 -24.24
C ASP A 213 -4.70 -12.69 -24.49
N PRO A 214 -6.03 -12.73 -24.66
CA PRO A 214 -6.73 -13.95 -25.02
C PRO A 214 -6.57 -14.33 -26.50
N ASP A 215 -6.12 -13.40 -27.35
CA ASP A 215 -6.07 -13.60 -28.79
C ASP A 215 -4.85 -14.46 -29.20
N ARG A 216 -5.01 -15.19 -30.31
CA ARG A 216 -3.90 -15.90 -30.95
C ARG A 216 -3.29 -15.02 -32.03
N LEU A 217 -1.99 -15.17 -32.26
CA LEU A 217 -1.32 -14.50 -33.36
C LEU A 217 -1.85 -15.03 -34.70
N GLU A 218 -2.37 -14.12 -35.52
CA GLU A 218 -2.76 -14.37 -36.90
C GLU A 218 -1.86 -13.59 -37.87
N ALA A 219 -1.80 -14.01 -39.13
CA ALA A 219 -0.89 -13.41 -40.12
C ALA A 219 -1.12 -11.90 -40.30
N HIS A 220 -2.36 -11.44 -40.16
CA HIS A 220 -2.72 -10.03 -40.28
C HIS A 220 -2.26 -9.18 -39.07
N ASN A 221 -1.75 -9.79 -37.99
CA ASN A 221 -1.21 -9.10 -36.82
C ASN A 221 0.30 -8.82 -36.92
N LEU A 222 0.97 -9.27 -37.98
CA LEU A 222 2.44 -9.14 -38.14
C LEU A 222 2.88 -7.79 -38.75
N GLY A 223 1.93 -6.94 -39.16
CA GLY A 223 2.18 -5.65 -39.83
C GLY A 223 2.05 -4.42 -38.93
#